data_AF-A0A936WGG6-F1
#
_entry.id   AF-A0A936WGG6-F1
#
_cell.length_a   1.000
_cell.length_b   1.000
_cell.length_c   1.000
_cell.angle_alpha   90.00
_cell.angle_beta   90.00
_cell.angle_gamma   90.00
#
_symmetry.space_group_name_H-M   'P 1'
#
loop_
_entity.id
_entity.type
_entity.pdbx_description
1 polymer ?
#
loop_
_entity_poly.entity_id
_entity_poly.type
_entity_poly.pdbx_seq_one_letter_code
_entity_poly.pdbx_strand_id
1 'polypeptide(L)'
;MKRLKSAILGVGIIAGVLGFAPQLFADATSHLEKAAAYEQKATDLDAVIAEHKAMEKAGMTDKTPASTRQKMEKHCDAIIAATTKLQSEYRSFAAWHKLQANEEKGK
;
A
#
# COMPACT_ATOMS: atom_id res chain seq x y z
N MET A 1 36.84 -17.03 10.60
CA MET A 1 36.48 -16.92 9.17
C MET A 1 34.96 -17.01 9.05
N LYS A 2 34.29 -15.87 8.86
CA LYS A 2 33.61 -15.42 7.62
C LYS A 2 32.28 -16.16 7.27
N ARG A 3 31.17 -15.48 7.62
CA ARG A 3 29.90 -15.21 6.87
C ARG A 3 29.01 -16.43 6.57
N LEU A 4 27.73 -16.42 6.91
CA LEU A 4 26.71 -15.59 6.25
C LEU A 4 25.59 -15.12 7.20
N LYS A 5 25.24 -13.85 7.04
CA LYS A 5 24.03 -13.20 7.55
C LYS A 5 22.84 -13.56 6.66
N SER A 6 21.64 -13.28 7.16
CA SER A 6 20.35 -13.18 6.47
C SER A 6 19.44 -14.41 6.54
N ALA A 7 18.71 -14.48 7.65
CA ALA A 7 17.34 -15.02 7.67
C ALA A 7 16.47 -14.13 8.57
N ILE A 8 16.53 -12.82 8.34
CA ILE A 8 15.52 -11.85 8.79
C ILE A 8 14.82 -11.40 7.50
N LEU A 9 13.90 -12.22 6.99
CA LEU A 9 13.04 -11.92 5.83
C LEU A 9 11.83 -12.85 5.88
N GLY A 10 11.24 -12.96 7.07
CA GLY A 10 10.06 -13.77 7.31
C GLY A 10 9.26 -13.12 8.41
N VAL A 11 8.12 -12.53 8.04
CA VAL A 11 7.04 -12.14 8.94
C VAL A 11 7.34 -10.92 9.83
N GLY A 12 7.45 -9.76 9.20
CA GLY A 12 7.13 -8.45 9.79
C GLY A 12 6.86 -7.54 8.60
N ILE A 13 5.66 -7.05 8.34
CA ILE A 13 4.83 -6.20 9.17
C ILE A 13 3.40 -6.32 8.63
N ILE A 14 2.49 -7.00 9.34
CA ILE A 14 1.04 -6.74 9.22
C ILE A 14 0.46 -6.84 10.63
N ALA A 15 0.85 -5.91 11.51
CA ALA A 15 0.29 -5.76 12.85
C ALA A 15 -0.09 -4.29 13.12
N GLY A 16 -0.59 -3.59 12.10
CA GLY A 16 -0.93 -2.16 12.18
C GLY A 16 -2.20 -1.75 11.43
N VAL A 17 -3.05 -2.72 11.03
CA VAL A 17 -4.40 -2.44 10.54
C VAL A 17 -5.34 -2.90 11.66
N LEU A 18 -6.28 -2.04 12.08
CA LEU A 18 -7.28 -2.20 13.16
C LEU A 18 -6.96 -1.44 14.46
N GLY A 19 -7.09 -0.11 14.39
CA GLY A 19 -7.10 0.76 15.56
C GLY A 19 -7.62 2.15 15.21
N PHE A 20 -8.80 2.24 14.58
CA PHE A 20 -9.44 3.51 14.28
C PHE A 20 -10.16 4.02 15.54
N ALA A 21 -9.48 4.84 16.34
CA ALA A 21 -10.12 5.62 17.39
C ALA A 21 -10.72 6.90 16.77
N PRO A 22 -12.02 7.17 16.90
CA PRO A 22 -12.61 8.42 16.42
C PRO A 22 -12.28 9.54 17.42
N GLN A 23 -11.20 10.28 17.18
CA GLN A 23 -10.97 11.54 17.88
C GLN A 23 -11.82 12.63 17.22
N LEU A 24 -12.96 12.86 17.87
CA LEU A 24 -13.85 14.00 17.74
C LEU A 24 -13.07 15.29 17.99
N PHE A 25 -13.36 16.32 17.19
CA PHE A 25 -12.73 17.64 17.13
C PHE A 25 -11.36 17.64 16.44
N ALA A 26 -11.38 17.60 15.11
CA ALA A 26 -10.20 17.89 14.30
C ALA A 26 -10.15 19.40 14.06
N ASP A 27 -9.01 20.03 14.35
CA ASP A 27 -8.67 21.35 13.80
C ASP A 27 -8.01 21.14 12.41
N ALA A 28 -7.71 22.24 11.71
CA ALA A 28 -7.13 22.17 10.37
C ALA A 28 -5.80 21.37 10.36
N THR A 29 -5.07 21.38 11.48
CA THR A 29 -3.83 20.62 11.68
C THR A 29 -4.11 19.11 11.69
N SER A 30 -5.14 18.67 12.42
CA SER A 30 -5.57 17.27 12.46
C SER A 30 -6.00 16.75 11.08
N HIS A 31 -6.64 17.59 10.27
CA HIS A 31 -6.97 17.23 8.89
C HIS A 31 -5.72 17.09 8.00
N LEU A 32 -4.73 17.98 8.11
CA LEU A 32 -3.48 17.87 7.36
C LEU A 32 -2.66 16.63 7.75
N GLU A 33 -2.60 16.30 9.04
CA GLU A 33 -1.94 15.09 9.52
C GLU A 33 -2.59 13.82 8.97
N LYS A 34 -3.93 13.75 8.99
CA LYS A 34 -4.67 12.64 8.39
C LYS A 34 -4.43 12.54 6.89
N ALA A 35 -4.37 13.67 6.18
CA ALA A 35 -4.05 13.68 4.77
C ALA A 35 -2.66 13.09 4.49
N ALA A 36 -1.64 13.56 5.21
CA ALA A 36 -0.27 13.05 5.09
C ALA A 36 -0.19 11.54 5.39
N ALA A 37 -0.90 11.07 6.43
CA ALA A 37 -0.95 9.66 6.76
C ALA A 37 -1.55 8.79 5.64
N TYR A 38 -2.61 9.27 4.97
CA TYR A 38 -3.18 8.58 3.81
C TYR A 38 -2.28 8.64 2.57
N GLU A 39 -1.58 9.75 2.33
CA GLU A 39 -0.60 9.84 1.24
C GLU A 39 0.56 8.86 1.45
N GLN A 40 1.04 8.73 2.69
CA GLN A 40 2.06 7.74 3.02
C GLN A 40 1.57 6.33 2.74
N LYS A 41 0.35 5.98 3.20
CA LYS A 41 -0.25 4.67 2.91
C LYS A 41 -0.40 4.42 1.40
N ALA A 42 -0.81 5.42 0.62
CA ALA A 42 -0.89 5.29 -0.83
C ALA A 42 0.48 5.04 -1.48
N THR A 43 1.53 5.67 -0.95
CA THR A 43 2.92 5.51 -1.40
C THR A 43 3.46 4.13 -1.02
N ASP A 44 3.14 3.63 0.17
CA ASP A 44 3.55 2.29 0.60
C ASP A 44 2.97 1.20 -0.32
N LEU A 45 1.76 1.42 -0.85
CA LEU A 45 1.14 0.53 -1.83
C LEU A 45 1.82 0.56 -3.21
N ASP A 46 2.56 1.61 -3.58
CA ASP A 46 3.37 1.60 -4.80
C ASP A 46 4.46 0.52 -4.74
N ALA A 47 5.06 0.30 -3.56
CA ALA A 47 6.05 -0.76 -3.37
C ALA A 47 5.43 -2.16 -3.56
N VAL A 48 4.21 -2.37 -3.04
CA VAL A 48 3.49 -3.65 -3.20
C VAL A 48 3.16 -3.92 -4.66
N ILE A 49 2.72 -2.89 -5.40
CA ILE A 49 2.45 -3.02 -6.85
C ILE A 49 3.74 -3.35 -7.61
N ALA A 50 4.83 -2.65 -7.30
CA ALA A 50 6.12 -2.88 -7.95
C ALA A 50 6.66 -4.30 -7.67
N GLU A 51 6.53 -4.77 -6.43
CA GLU A 51 6.92 -6.13 -6.03
C GLU A 51 6.13 -7.18 -6.83
N HIS A 52 4.80 -7.05 -6.93
CA HIS A 52 3.97 -8.03 -7.63
C HIS A 52 4.22 -8.03 -9.13
N LYS A 53 4.47 -6.86 -9.75
CA LYS A 53 4.90 -6.77 -11.15
C LYS A 53 6.26 -7.44 -11.39
N ALA A 54 7.19 -7.30 -10.44
CA ALA A 54 8.49 -7.96 -10.51
C ALA A 54 8.37 -9.48 -10.37
N MET A 55 7.51 -9.96 -9.45
CA MET A 55 7.23 -11.38 -9.26
C MET A 55 6.64 -12.03 -10.52
N GLU A 56 5.69 -11.35 -11.17
CA GLU A 56 5.09 -11.80 -12.42
C GLU A 56 6.17 -12.04 -13.48
N LYS A 57 7.08 -11.08 -13.66
CA LYS A 57 8.19 -11.18 -14.61
C LYS A 57 9.22 -12.25 -14.22
N ALA A 58 9.54 -12.39 -12.93
CA ALA A 58 10.56 -13.32 -12.45
C ALA A 58 10.12 -14.79 -12.49
N GLY A 59 8.83 -15.05 -12.26
CA GLY A 59 8.28 -16.41 -12.26
C GLY A 59 8.03 -17.00 -13.66
N MET A 60 8.11 -16.18 -14.70
CA MET A 60 8.02 -16.58 -16.10
C MET A 60 9.38 -16.99 -16.65
N THR A 61 9.84 -18.19 -16.30
CA THR A 61 10.95 -18.82 -17.03
C THR A 61 10.43 -19.64 -18.21
N ASP A 62 11.29 -19.90 -19.20
CA ASP A 62 10.95 -20.74 -20.37
C ASP A 62 10.59 -22.19 -19.97
N LYS A 63 10.96 -22.60 -18.76
CA LYS A 63 10.69 -23.93 -18.21
C LYS A 63 9.41 -24.01 -17.37
N THR A 64 8.76 -22.87 -17.11
CA THR A 64 7.51 -22.82 -16.32
C THR A 64 6.35 -23.34 -17.19
N PRO A 65 5.58 -24.35 -16.73
CA PRO A 65 4.40 -24.82 -17.45
C PRO A 65 3.39 -23.68 -17.69
N ALA A 66 2.75 -23.66 -18.85
CA ALA A 66 1.80 -22.60 -19.22
C ALA A 66 0.66 -22.45 -18.20
N SER A 67 0.16 -23.55 -17.64
CA SER A 67 -0.89 -23.54 -16.61
C SER A 67 -0.42 -22.94 -15.28
N THR A 68 0.84 -23.12 -14.91
CA THR A 68 1.45 -22.49 -13.73
C THR A 68 1.67 -21.00 -13.97
N ARG A 69 2.12 -20.63 -15.18
CA ARG A 69 2.27 -19.24 -15.59
C ARG A 69 0.95 -18.48 -15.49
N GLN A 70 -0.11 -19.01 -16.08
CA GLN A 70 -1.43 -18.39 -16.08
C GLN A 70 -2.03 -18.24 -14.65
N LYS A 71 -1.77 -19.21 -13.76
CA LYS A 71 -2.21 -19.11 -12.36
C LYS A 71 -1.48 -17.99 -11.61
N MET A 72 -0.19 -17.84 -11.86
CA MET A 72 0.63 -16.81 -11.24
C MET A 72 0.28 -15.41 -11.77
N GLU A 73 0.12 -15.26 -13.08
CA GLU A 73 -0.39 -14.03 -13.73
C GLU A 73 -1.71 -13.61 -13.07
N LYS A 74 -2.70 -14.52 -13.05
CA LYS A 74 -4.02 -14.24 -12.45
C LYS A 74 -3.93 -13.84 -10.97
N HIS A 75 -3.02 -14.45 -10.21
CA HIS A 75 -2.82 -14.13 -8.80
C HIS A 75 -2.21 -12.74 -8.62
N CYS A 76 -1.12 -12.45 -9.35
CA CYS A 76 -0.45 -11.15 -9.33
C CYS A 76 -1.39 -10.03 -9.81
N ASP A 77 -2.12 -10.25 -10.90
CA ASP A 77 -3.11 -9.30 -11.44
C ASP A 77 -4.19 -8.95 -10.43
N ALA A 78 -4.73 -9.96 -9.73
CA ALA A 78 -5.76 -9.74 -8.71
C ALA A 78 -5.24 -8.87 -7.56
N ILE A 79 -4.00 -9.09 -7.12
CA ILE A 79 -3.38 -8.28 -6.06
C ILE A 79 -3.06 -6.88 -6.57
N ILE A 80 -2.49 -6.74 -7.76
CA ILE A 80 -2.18 -5.44 -8.37
C ILE A 80 -3.46 -4.61 -8.51
N ALA A 81 -4.56 -5.21 -8.98
CA ALA A 81 -5.84 -4.53 -9.12
C ALA A 81 -6.41 -4.08 -7.77
N ALA A 82 -6.43 -4.96 -6.77
CA ALA A 82 -6.93 -4.64 -5.44
C ALA A 82 -6.10 -3.52 -4.77
N THR A 83 -4.77 -3.63 -4.85
CA THR A 83 -3.83 -2.65 -4.30
C THR A 83 -3.94 -1.30 -5.00
N THR A 84 -4.09 -1.28 -6.33
CA THR A 84 -4.29 -0.05 -7.11
C THR A 84 -5.59 0.64 -6.69
N LYS A 85 -6.67 -0.12 -6.49
CA LYS A 85 -7.94 0.42 -6.00
C LYS A 85 -7.78 1.05 -4.62
N LEU A 86 -7.18 0.34 -3.67
CA LEU A 86 -6.96 0.83 -2.31
C LEU A 86 -6.05 2.07 -2.28
N GLN A 87 -5.02 2.10 -3.12
CA GLN A 87 -4.18 3.28 -3.30
C GLN A 87 -5.00 4.50 -3.76
N SER A 88 -5.88 4.31 -4.74
CA SER A 88 -6.76 5.38 -5.21
C SER A 88 -7.69 5.87 -4.10
N GLU A 89 -8.24 4.97 -3.29
CA GLU A 89 -9.09 5.32 -2.15
C GLU A 89 -8.32 6.15 -1.11
N TYR A 90 -7.09 5.77 -0.76
CA TYR A 90 -6.25 6.56 0.14
C TYR A 90 -5.91 7.94 -0.42
N ARG A 91 -5.61 8.05 -1.72
CA ARG A 91 -5.39 9.37 -2.35
C ARG A 91 -6.64 10.24 -2.29
N SER A 92 -7.82 9.67 -2.51
CA SER A 92 -9.10 10.38 -2.37
C SER A 92 -9.35 10.84 -0.93
N PHE A 93 -9.06 10.00 0.08
CA PHE A 93 -9.20 10.40 1.48
C PHE A 93 -8.20 11.49 1.86
N ALA A 94 -6.96 11.43 1.37
CA ALA A 94 -5.99 12.50 1.57
C ALA A 94 -6.48 13.83 0.98
N ALA A 95 -7.00 13.81 -0.26
CA ALA A 95 -7.56 14.99 -0.90
C ALA A 95 -8.75 15.56 -0.11
N TRP A 96 -9.67 14.70 0.34
CA TRP A 96 -10.81 15.12 1.17
C TRP A 96 -10.36 15.79 2.46
N HIS A 97 -9.37 15.23 3.16
CA HIS A 97 -8.83 15.83 4.38
C HIS A 97 -8.14 17.17 4.11
N LYS A 98 -7.41 17.32 2.99
CA LYS A 98 -6.83 18.62 2.59
C LYS A 98 -7.91 19.68 2.33
N LEU A 99 -9.03 19.30 1.72
CA LEU A 99 -10.17 20.20 1.51
C LEU A 99 -10.77 20.66 2.84
N GLN A 100 -11.01 19.72 3.77
CA GLN A 100 -11.53 20.05 5.11
C GLN A 100 -10.59 20.99 5.90
N ALA A 101 -9.28 20.76 5.86
CA ALA A 101 -8.32 21.66 6.49
C ALA A 101 -8.39 23.09 5.93
N ASN A 102 -8.63 23.25 4.63
CA ASN A 102 -8.77 24.55 4.00
C ASN A 102 -10.10 25.22 4.37
N GLU A 103 -11.20 24.46 4.47
CA GLU A 103 -12.49 24.96 4.94
C GLU A 103 -12.41 25.44 6.39
N GLU A 104 -11.63 24.77 7.24
CA GLU A 104 -11.43 25.17 8.64
C GLU A 104 -10.52 26.40 8.79
N LYS A 105 -9.53 26.59 7.91
CA LYS A 105 -8.71 27.81 7.89
C LYS A 105 -9.45 29.07 7.44
N GLY A 106 -10.55 28.90 6.71
CA GLY A 106 -11.39 30.00 6.22
C GLY A 106 -12.50 30.43 7.18
N LYS A 107 -12.65 29.74 8.30
CA LYS A 107 -13.57 30.07 9.40
C LYS A 107 -12.84 30.88 10.47
#